data_AF-A0A495XF80-F1
#
_entry.id   AF-A0A495XF80-F1
#
_cell.length_a   1.000
_cell.length_b   1.000
_cell.length_c   1.000
_cell.angle_alpha   90.00
_cell.angle_beta   90.00
_cell.angle_gamma   90.00
#
_symmetry.space_group_name_H-M   'P 1'
#
loop_
_entity.id
_entity.type
_entity.pdbx_description
1 polymer ?
#
loop_
_entity_poly.entity_id
_entity_poly.type
_entity_poly.pdbx_seq_one_letter_code
_entity_poly.pdbx_strand_id
1 'polypeptide(L)'
;MDAPETLKRVWCGLVQARLLGLRLATADPRYRKLQVNAESVEHQLARDLGTSAALAGEPLALPTGAPTPLPLDQLQEAVDALVEFSRTARRTMLAAAPSATQWDDERVLRHDSKVIGELGAAWLGQRTSYRVDR
;
A
#
# COMPACT_ATOMS: atom_id res chain seq x y z
N MET A 1 3.55 20.02 -2.55
CA MET A 1 2.65 19.08 -3.26
C MET A 1 1.29 19.24 -2.60
N ASP A 2 0.23 19.34 -3.39
CA ASP A 2 -1.12 19.47 -2.85
C ASP A 2 -1.71 18.08 -2.49
N ALA A 3 -2.85 18.09 -1.82
CA ALA A 3 -3.55 16.88 -1.39
C ALA A 3 -3.98 15.96 -2.56
N PRO A 4 -4.61 16.46 -3.64
CA PRO A 4 -5.00 15.60 -4.76
C PRO A 4 -3.83 14.89 -5.44
N GLU A 5 -2.73 15.60 -5.70
CA GLU A 5 -1.53 15.02 -6.31
C GLU A 5 -0.89 13.98 -5.38
N THR A 6 -0.91 14.24 -4.07
CA THR A 6 -0.41 13.28 -3.07
C THR A 6 -1.21 11.98 -3.11
N LEU A 7 -2.55 12.06 -3.14
CA LEU A 7 -3.43 10.88 -3.19
C LEU A 7 -3.19 10.06 -4.46
N LYS A 8 -3.04 10.71 -5.62
CA LYS A 8 -2.70 10.05 -6.89
C LYS A 8 -1.36 9.33 -6.83
N ARG A 9 -0.33 9.96 -6.25
CA ARG A 9 0.99 9.32 -6.09
C ARG A 9 0.97 8.15 -5.11
N VAL A 10 0.22 8.26 -4.03
CA VAL A 10 0.03 7.16 -3.08
C VAL A 10 -0.66 5.98 -3.77
N TRP A 11 -1.71 6.24 -4.56
CA TRP A 11 -2.36 5.21 -5.37
C TRP A 11 -1.39 4.53 -6.34
N CYS A 12 -0.65 5.30 -7.15
CA CYS A 12 0.36 4.75 -8.07
C CYS A 12 1.41 3.92 -7.33
N GLY A 13 1.89 4.41 -6.19
CA GLY A 13 2.84 3.69 -5.35
C GLY A 13 2.26 2.40 -4.77
N LEU A 14 1.00 2.39 -4.36
CA LEU A 14 0.29 1.21 -3.87
C LEU A 14 0.17 0.13 -4.97
N VAL A 15 -0.15 0.54 -6.20
CA VAL A 15 -0.19 -0.36 -7.37
C VAL A 15 1.18 -1.01 -7.61
N GLN A 16 2.27 -0.23 -7.53
CA GLN A 16 3.63 -0.76 -7.68
C GLN A 16 4.04 -1.67 -6.52
N ALA A 17 3.68 -1.29 -5.29
CA ALA A 17 3.93 -2.10 -4.10
C ALA A 17 3.23 -3.46 -4.19
N ARG A 18 1.96 -3.47 -4.63
CA ARG A 18 1.20 -4.70 -4.89
C ARG A 18 1.91 -5.59 -5.89
N LEU A 19 2.29 -5.04 -7.05
CA LEU A 19 2.98 -5.78 -8.09
C LEU A 19 4.30 -6.39 -7.57
N LEU A 20 5.09 -5.58 -6.85
CA LEU A 20 6.36 -6.03 -6.27
C LEU A 20 6.14 -7.16 -5.25
N GLY A 21 5.12 -7.05 -4.41
CA GLY A 21 4.73 -8.08 -3.46
C GLY A 21 4.30 -9.39 -4.11
N LEU A 22 3.56 -9.33 -5.22
CA LEU A 22 3.19 -10.51 -6.00
C LEU A 22 4.42 -11.17 -6.65
N ARG A 23 5.38 -10.38 -7.14
CA ARG A 23 6.65 -10.91 -7.69
C ARG A 23 7.49 -11.60 -6.62
N LEU A 24 7.56 -11.04 -5.41
CA LEU A 24 8.20 -11.66 -4.25
C LEU A 24 7.57 -13.01 -3.90
N ALA A 25 6.24 -13.05 -3.77
CA ALA A 25 5.50 -14.27 -3.43
C ALA A 25 5.61 -15.36 -4.50
N THR A 26 5.82 -14.96 -5.76
CA THR A 26 6.05 -15.89 -6.88
C THR A 26 7.49 -16.40 -6.90
N ALA A 27 8.47 -15.57 -6.52
CA ALA A 27 9.88 -15.92 -6.50
C ALA A 27 10.24 -16.90 -5.37
N ASP A 28 9.67 -16.71 -4.18
CA ASP A 28 9.97 -17.55 -3.02
C ASP A 28 8.74 -17.73 -2.09
N PRO A 29 8.34 -18.99 -1.81
CA PRO A 29 7.20 -19.30 -0.95
C PRO A 29 7.22 -18.66 0.44
N ARG A 30 8.38 -18.31 0.99
CA ARG A 30 8.47 -17.66 2.32
C ARG A 30 7.78 -16.31 2.35
N TYR A 31 7.75 -15.58 1.23
CA TYR A 31 7.09 -14.28 1.12
C TYR A 31 5.59 -14.40 0.90
N ARG A 32 5.07 -15.58 0.58
CA ARG A 32 3.63 -15.77 0.32
C ARG A 32 2.78 -15.38 1.53
N LYS A 33 3.21 -15.74 2.74
CA LYS A 33 2.50 -15.38 3.98
C LYS A 33 2.53 -13.87 4.23
N LEU A 34 3.66 -13.22 3.97
CA LEU A 34 3.81 -11.77 4.10
C LEU A 34 2.94 -11.02 3.09
N GLN A 35 2.89 -11.54 1.85
CA GLN A 35 2.00 -11.04 0.81
C GLN A 35 0.54 -11.09 1.27
N VAL A 36 0.03 -12.25 1.69
CA VAL A 36 -1.38 -12.39 2.10
C VAL A 36 -1.74 -11.41 3.23
N ASN A 37 -0.81 -11.18 4.15
CA ASN A 37 -1.01 -10.18 5.21
C ASN A 37 -1.07 -8.75 4.65
N ALA A 38 -0.19 -8.41 3.71
CA ALA A 38 -0.16 -7.12 3.03
C ALA A 38 -1.41 -6.90 2.16
N GLU A 39 -1.92 -7.94 1.50
CA GLU A 39 -3.10 -7.89 0.63
C GLU A 39 -4.33 -7.26 1.30
N SER A 40 -4.59 -7.66 2.55
CA SER A 40 -5.69 -7.09 3.33
C SER A 40 -5.55 -5.57 3.55
N VAL A 41 -4.33 -5.10 3.76
CA VAL A 41 -4.02 -3.66 3.94
C VAL A 41 -4.15 -2.93 2.62
N GLU A 42 -3.61 -3.51 1.54
CA GLU A 42 -3.69 -2.94 0.20
C GLU A 42 -5.13 -2.75 -0.26
N HIS A 43 -6.00 -3.73 0.00
CA HIS A 43 -7.42 -3.66 -0.36
C HIS A 43 -8.18 -2.62 0.47
N GLN A 44 -7.84 -2.48 1.75
CA GLN A 44 -8.42 -1.42 2.59
C GLN A 44 -7.99 -0.03 2.08
N LEU A 45 -6.70 0.17 1.80
CA LEU A 45 -6.17 1.42 1.24
C LEU A 45 -6.82 1.75 -0.11
N ALA A 46 -6.96 0.77 -1.01
CA ALA A 46 -7.61 0.98 -2.31
C ALA A 46 -9.07 1.43 -2.16
N ARG A 47 -9.80 0.83 -1.20
CA ARG A 47 -11.19 1.21 -0.90
C ARG A 47 -11.27 2.63 -0.35
N ASP A 48 -10.44 2.95 0.63
CA ASP A 48 -10.46 4.26 1.29
C ASP A 48 -10.03 5.37 0.33
N LEU A 49 -8.99 5.15 -0.47
CA LEU A 49 -8.59 6.04 -1.57
C LEU A 49 -9.72 6.28 -2.57
N GLY A 50 -10.52 5.25 -2.88
CA GLY A 50 -11.67 5.36 -3.78
C GLY A 50 -12.81 6.23 -3.26
N THR A 51 -12.79 6.62 -1.98
CA THR A 51 -13.74 7.57 -1.40
C THR A 51 -13.28 9.02 -1.50
N SER A 52 -12.03 9.28 -1.91
CA SER A 52 -11.51 10.63 -2.01
C SER A 52 -12.09 11.36 -3.23
N ALA A 53 -12.28 12.67 -3.09
CA ALA A 53 -12.77 13.50 -4.18
C ALA A 53 -11.71 13.60 -5.30
N ALA A 54 -10.43 13.57 -4.94
CA ALA A 54 -9.31 13.63 -5.88
C ALA A 54 -9.21 12.44 -6.85
N LEU A 55 -9.79 11.30 -6.47
CA LEU A 55 -9.81 10.07 -7.25
C LEU A 55 -11.24 9.70 -7.74
N ALA A 56 -12.21 10.59 -7.53
CA ALA A 56 -13.57 10.36 -7.96
C ALA A 56 -13.64 10.17 -9.49
N GLY A 57 -14.26 9.08 -9.93
CA GLY A 57 -14.42 8.75 -11.35
C GLY A 57 -13.29 7.90 -11.94
N GLU A 58 -12.23 7.61 -11.20
CA GLU A 58 -11.21 6.64 -11.63
C GLU A 58 -11.50 5.25 -11.06
N PRO A 59 -11.60 4.20 -11.91
CA PRO A 59 -11.73 2.82 -11.42
C PRO A 59 -10.40 2.38 -10.79
N LEU A 60 -10.33 2.41 -9.46
CA LEU A 60 -9.16 1.96 -8.71
C LEU A 60 -9.16 0.42 -8.63
N ALA A 61 -8.28 -0.23 -9.39
CA ALA A 61 -8.10 -1.67 -9.38
C ALA A 61 -6.65 -2.04 -9.07
N LEU A 62 -6.45 -2.90 -8.07
CA LEU A 62 -5.14 -3.45 -7.76
C LEU A 62 -4.76 -4.54 -8.76
N PRO A 63 -3.47 -4.66 -9.14
CA PRO A 63 -2.99 -5.77 -9.94
C PRO A 63 -3.29 -7.13 -9.30
N THR A 64 -3.76 -8.05 -10.13
CA THR A 64 -4.01 -9.46 -9.79
C THR A 64 -3.18 -10.37 -10.71
N GLY A 65 -2.97 -11.63 -10.31
CA GLY A 65 -2.25 -12.63 -11.10
C GLY A 65 -0.82 -12.93 -10.60
N ALA A 66 -0.13 -13.82 -11.33
CA ALA A 66 1.24 -14.26 -11.03
C ALA A 66 2.23 -13.57 -11.99
N PRO A 67 2.83 -12.43 -11.58
CA PRO A 67 3.79 -11.71 -12.41
C PRO A 67 5.13 -12.46 -12.50
N THR A 68 5.99 -12.03 -13.43
CA THR A 68 7.36 -12.56 -13.54
C THR A 68 8.10 -12.44 -12.19
N PRO A 69 8.63 -13.56 -11.64
CA PRO A 69 9.29 -13.54 -10.35
C PRO A 69 10.51 -12.61 -10.35
N LEU A 70 10.86 -12.11 -9.18
CA LEU A 70 12.12 -11.41 -8.98
C LEU A 70 13.31 -12.39 -8.94
N PRO A 71 14.50 -11.94 -9.39
CA PRO A 71 15.75 -12.62 -9.09
C PRO A 71 15.95 -12.81 -7.57
N LEU A 72 16.51 -13.96 -7.15
CA LEU A 72 16.63 -14.32 -5.73
C LEU A 72 17.54 -13.36 -4.94
N ASP A 73 18.52 -12.76 -5.62
CA ASP A 73 19.45 -11.76 -5.08
C ASP A 73 18.80 -10.38 -4.85
N GLN A 74 17.63 -10.11 -5.42
CA GLN A 74 16.88 -8.85 -5.27
C GLN A 74 15.76 -8.91 -4.23
N LEU A 75 15.51 -10.07 -3.61
CA LEU A 75 14.34 -10.25 -2.75
C LEU A 75 14.38 -9.37 -1.49
N GLN A 76 15.56 -9.22 -0.87
CA GLN A 76 15.68 -8.37 0.32
C GLN A 76 15.52 -6.88 -0.03
N GLU A 77 16.17 -6.44 -1.11
CA GLU A 77 16.04 -5.07 -1.60
C GLU A 77 14.58 -4.71 -1.93
N ALA A 78 13.84 -5.64 -2.53
CA ALA A 78 12.42 -5.46 -2.81
C ALA A 78 11.58 -5.32 -1.53
N VAL A 79 11.89 -6.08 -0.47
CA VAL A 79 11.23 -5.91 0.84
C VAL A 79 11.57 -4.55 1.44
N ASP A 80 12.84 -4.14 1.38
CA ASP A 80 13.28 -2.85 1.90
C ASP A 80 12.59 -1.69 1.15
N ALA A 81 12.43 -1.81 -0.17
CA ALA A 81 11.69 -0.86 -0.99
C ALA A 81 10.21 -0.75 -0.60
N LEU A 82 9.55 -1.86 -0.27
CA LEU A 82 8.15 -1.87 0.20
C LEU A 82 8.00 -1.19 1.56
N VAL A 83 8.94 -1.44 2.46
CA VAL A 83 8.98 -0.81 3.78
C VAL A 83 9.25 0.69 3.65
N GLU A 84 10.21 1.09 2.82
CA GLU A 84 10.54 2.50 2.61
C GLU A 84 9.41 3.25 1.90
N PHE A 85 8.76 2.64 0.92
CA PHE A 85 7.54 3.18 0.32
C PHE A 85 6.49 3.48 1.40
N SER A 86 6.22 2.51 2.27
CA SER A 86 5.22 2.65 3.34
C SER A 86 5.55 3.81 4.28
N ARG A 87 6.84 3.98 4.65
CA ARG A 87 7.31 5.08 5.50
C ARG A 87 7.22 6.44 4.80
N THR A 88 7.66 6.50 3.56
CA THR A 88 7.65 7.73 2.76
C THR A 88 6.22 8.19 2.48
N ALA A 89 5.36 7.27 2.02
CA ALA A 89 3.97 7.57 1.75
C ALA A 89 3.24 8.06 3.00
N ARG A 90 3.44 7.43 4.16
CA ARG A 90 2.91 7.92 5.45
C ARG A 90 3.31 9.38 5.73
N ARG A 91 4.59 9.71 5.59
CA ARG A 91 5.09 11.07 5.84
C ARG A 91 4.47 12.07 4.88
N THR A 92 4.43 11.73 3.59
CA THR A 92 3.87 12.61 2.54
C THR A 92 2.38 12.82 2.74
N MET A 93 1.61 11.79 3.10
CA MET A 93 0.18 11.90 3.38
C MET A 93 -0.09 12.85 4.55
N LEU A 94 0.64 12.69 5.67
CA LEU A 94 0.51 13.56 6.83
C LEU A 94 0.90 15.01 6.53
N ALA A 95 1.94 15.21 5.71
CA ALA A 95 2.38 16.54 5.31
C ALA A 95 1.38 17.24 4.37
N ALA A 96 0.68 16.48 3.52
CA ALA A 96 -0.30 17.01 2.58
C ALA A 96 -1.69 17.24 3.20
N ALA A 97 -2.05 16.52 4.27
CA ALA A 97 -3.38 16.61 4.90
C ALA A 97 -3.85 18.04 5.21
N PRO A 98 -3.02 18.96 5.78
CA PRO A 98 -3.45 20.33 6.07
C PRO A 98 -3.75 21.18 4.82
N SER A 99 -3.32 20.73 3.63
CA SER A 99 -3.55 21.43 2.36
C SER A 99 -4.81 20.96 1.63
N ALA A 100 -5.52 19.97 2.17
CA ALA A 100 -6.74 19.45 1.56
C ALA A 100 -7.87 20.48 1.65
N THR A 101 -8.53 20.73 0.53
CA THR A 101 -9.71 21.61 0.43
C THR A 101 -11.02 20.83 0.53
N GLN A 102 -10.97 19.50 0.38
CA GLN A 102 -12.09 18.58 0.52
C GLN A 102 -11.92 17.75 1.79
N TRP A 103 -13.01 17.60 2.54
CA TRP A 103 -13.00 16.83 3.79
C TRP A 103 -12.65 15.36 3.57
N ASP A 104 -13.18 14.75 2.49
CA ASP A 104 -12.88 13.35 2.16
C ASP A 104 -11.39 13.13 1.89
N ASP A 105 -10.74 14.07 1.19
CA ASP A 105 -9.30 14.01 0.92
C ASP A 105 -8.48 14.14 2.21
N GLU A 106 -8.84 15.09 3.10
CA GLU A 106 -8.18 15.24 4.39
C GLU A 106 -8.33 13.99 5.26
N ARG A 107 -9.55 13.44 5.30
CA ARG A 107 -9.89 12.23 6.06
C ARG A 107 -9.03 11.06 5.59
N VAL A 108 -8.97 10.81 4.29
CA VAL A 108 -8.14 9.75 3.70
C VAL A 108 -6.67 9.98 4.03
N LEU A 109 -6.13 11.19 3.80
CA LEU A 109 -4.72 11.49 4.08
C LEU A 109 -4.34 11.24 5.55
N ARG A 110 -5.21 11.59 6.50
CA ARG A 110 -4.94 11.36 7.93
C ARG A 110 -5.17 9.91 8.34
N HIS A 111 -6.29 9.31 7.96
CA HIS A 111 -6.67 7.96 8.36
C HIS A 111 -5.72 6.93 7.75
N ASP A 112 -5.54 6.98 6.43
CA ASP A 112 -4.79 5.98 5.68
C ASP A 112 -3.29 6.10 5.91
N SER A 113 -2.79 7.23 6.42
CA SER A 113 -1.40 7.33 6.88
C SER A 113 -1.07 6.33 8.00
N LYS A 114 -2.07 5.87 8.77
CA LYS A 114 -1.89 4.80 9.76
C LYS A 114 -1.89 3.44 9.08
N VAL A 115 -2.87 3.21 8.19
CA VAL A 115 -3.04 1.96 7.44
C VAL A 115 -1.82 1.65 6.56
N ILE A 116 -1.25 2.66 5.90
CA ILE A 116 -0.03 2.51 5.10
C ILE A 116 1.20 2.19 5.97
N GLY A 117 1.20 2.60 7.25
CA GLY A 117 2.19 2.15 8.22
C GLY A 117 2.07 0.65 8.53
N GLU A 118 0.85 0.11 8.54
CA GLU A 118 0.62 -1.32 8.70
C GLU A 118 1.06 -2.15 7.49
N LEU A 119 1.10 -1.55 6.29
CA LEU A 119 1.63 -2.20 5.09
C LEU A 119 3.12 -2.53 5.27
N GLY A 120 3.92 -1.56 5.74
CA GLY A 120 5.33 -1.79 6.06
C GLY A 120 5.51 -2.85 7.15
N ALA A 121 4.67 -2.81 8.19
CA ALA A 121 4.69 -3.82 9.26
C ALA A 121 4.31 -5.23 8.75
N ALA A 122 3.41 -5.33 7.77
CA ALA A 122 3.05 -6.61 7.14
C ALA A 122 4.25 -7.22 6.41
N TRP A 123 5.02 -6.41 5.67
CA TRP A 123 6.22 -6.85 4.97
C TRP A 123 7.38 -7.20 5.90
N LEU A 124 7.45 -6.60 7.09
CA LEU A 124 8.38 -6.98 8.15
C LEU A 124 7.94 -8.22 8.95
N GLY A 125 6.78 -8.82 8.63
CA GLY A 125 6.23 -9.96 9.38
C GLY A 125 5.72 -9.60 10.78
N GLN A 126 5.56 -8.31 11.08
CA GLN A 126 5.14 -7.81 12.39
C GLN A 126 3.61 -7.84 12.55
N ARG A 127 2.84 -7.95 11.45
CA ARG A 127 1.42 -8.28 11.51
C ARG A 127 1.25 -9.78 11.74
N THR A 128 0.87 -10.14 12.97
CA THR A 128 0.21 -11.41 13.24
C THR A 128 -1.17 -11.33 12.58
N SER A 129 -1.46 -12.20 11.61
CA SER A 129 -2.76 -12.22 10.94
C SER A 129 -3.88 -12.21 11.98
N TYR A 130 -4.89 -11.36 11.82
CA TYR A 130 -6.19 -11.59 12.46
C TYR A 130 -6.66 -12.94 11.94
N ARG A 131 -6.45 -14.01 12.72
CA ARG A 131 -7.19 -15.25 12.54
C ARG A 131 -8.63 -14.86 12.82
N VAL A 132 -9.46 -14.85 11.79
CA VAL A 132 -10.88 -15.12 12.01
C VAL A 132 -10.90 -16.57 12.45
N ASP A 133 -10.90 -16.79 13.77
CA ASP A 133 -11.22 -18.10 14.32
C ASP A 133 -12.59 -18.49 13.73
N ARG A 134 -12.60 -19.64 13.04
CA ARG A 134 -13.81 -20.26 12.51
C ARG A 134 -14.65 -20.83 13.64
#